data_AF-A0A1G5DA09-F1
#
_entry.id   AF-A0A1G5DA09-F1
#
_cell.length_a   1.000
_cell.length_b   1.000
_cell.length_c   1.000
_cell.angle_alpha   90.00
_cell.angle_beta   90.00
_cell.angle_gamma   90.00
#
_symmetry.space_group_name_H-M   'P 1'
#
loop_
_entity.id
_entity.type
_entity.pdbx_description
1 polymer ?
#
loop_
_entity_poly.entity_id
_entity_poly.type
_entity_poly.pdbx_seq_one_letter_code
_entity_poly.pdbx_strand_id
1 'polypeptide(L)'
;MVNDFLRKYQEELITQKIQLKEDMDLLETKIKEETKFLNLLEESNESYFVEFTPRDINEKNNKKAEEVRLNLKDLNSQMDEKIKKMRFFDGRLVELNALLTNSVAINKPSSTNKTVNPVRNNSSDLINRLNNLKNVIVLDPYKAKIDLENIISDIEKDI
;
A
#
# COMPACT_ATOMS: atom_id res chain seq x y z
N MET A 1 -13.13 23.73 -9.94
CA MET A 1 -12.59 24.37 -8.70
C MET A 1 -12.67 23.45 -7.49
N VAL A 2 -13.85 23.01 -7.01
CA VAL A 2 -13.95 22.13 -5.84
C VAL A 2 -13.44 20.71 -6.11
N ASN A 3 -13.78 20.12 -7.26
CA ASN A 3 -13.28 18.78 -7.63
C ASN A 3 -11.76 18.78 -7.81
N ASP A 4 -11.20 19.81 -8.46
CA ASP A 4 -9.75 19.97 -8.64
C ASP A 4 -9.03 20.12 -7.29
N PHE A 5 -9.61 20.88 -6.36
CA PHE A 5 -9.10 20.99 -4.99
C PHE A 5 -9.10 19.62 -4.28
N LEU A 6 -10.21 18.88 -4.36
CA LEU A 6 -10.31 17.56 -3.74
C LEU A 6 -9.29 16.58 -4.34
N ARG A 7 -9.07 16.61 -5.67
CA ARG A 7 -8.05 15.79 -6.33
C ARG A 7 -6.64 16.15 -5.88
N LYS A 8 -6.31 17.44 -5.83
CA LYS A 8 -4.99 17.90 -5.35
C LYS A 8 -4.75 17.47 -3.89
N TYR A 9 -5.77 17.59 -3.04
CA TYR A 9 -5.71 17.14 -1.66
C TYR A 9 -5.59 15.60 -1.57
N GLN A 10 -6.21 14.86 -2.48
CA GLN A 10 -6.03 13.41 -2.60
C GLN A 10 -4.58 13.04 -2.88
N GLU A 11 -3.98 13.68 -3.88
CA GLU A 11 -2.60 13.45 -4.29
C GLU A 11 -1.64 13.72 -3.12
N GLU A 12 -1.85 14.83 -2.40
CA GLU A 12 -1.06 15.16 -1.22
C GLU A 12 -1.17 14.08 -0.13
N LEU A 13 -2.38 13.60 0.18
CA LEU A 13 -2.57 12.51 1.15
C LEU A 13 -1.91 11.20 0.70
N ILE A 14 -1.95 10.89 -0.60
CA ILE A 14 -1.28 9.70 -1.15
C ILE A 14 0.24 9.84 -1.01
N THR A 15 0.82 11.01 -1.32
CA THR A 15 2.26 11.26 -1.15
C THR A 15 2.67 11.10 0.30
N GLN A 16 1.93 11.71 1.25
CA GLN A 16 2.21 11.57 2.68
C GLN A 16 2.09 10.11 3.15
N LYS A 17 1.12 9.37 2.63
CA LYS A 17 0.94 7.94 2.92
C LYS A 17 2.10 7.10 2.41
N ILE A 18 2.62 7.38 1.21
CA ILE A 18 3.78 6.69 0.63
C ILE A 18 5.03 6.95 1.50
N GLN A 19 5.29 8.21 1.84
CA GLN A 19 6.41 8.56 2.71
C GLN A 19 6.31 7.89 4.09
N LEU A 20 5.11 7.86 4.67
CA LEU A 20 4.87 7.16 5.93
C LEU A 20 5.15 5.65 5.81
N LYS A 21 4.84 5.04 4.67
CA LYS A 21 5.14 3.63 4.41
C LYS A 21 6.64 3.38 4.34
N GLU A 22 7.39 4.21 3.60
CA GLU A 22 8.86 4.10 3.53
C GLU A 22 9.51 4.21 4.92
N ASP A 23 9.03 5.15 5.73
CA ASP A 23 9.43 5.28 7.13
C ASP A 23 9.13 4.03 7.97
N MET A 24 7.97 3.38 7.74
CA MET A 24 7.61 2.15 8.42
C MET A 24 8.52 1.00 8.00
N ASP A 25 8.81 0.85 6.70
CA ASP A 25 9.68 -0.20 6.17
C ASP A 25 11.11 -0.08 6.75
N LEU A 26 11.61 1.15 6.87
CA LEU A 26 12.90 1.43 7.54
C LEU A 26 12.85 1.05 9.03
N LEU A 27 11.77 1.41 9.72
CA LEU A 27 11.62 1.09 11.14
C LEU A 27 11.48 -0.42 11.37
N GLU A 28 10.77 -1.14 10.50
CA GLU A 28 10.64 -2.60 10.54
C GLU A 28 12.01 -3.26 10.37
N THR A 29 12.82 -2.77 9.42
CA THR A 29 14.19 -3.24 9.21
C THR A 29 15.01 -3.07 10.50
N LYS A 30 14.93 -1.88 11.12
CA LYS A 30 15.65 -1.60 12.37
C LYS A 30 15.20 -2.51 13.52
N ILE A 31 13.89 -2.73 13.68
CA ILE A 31 13.34 -3.66 14.68
C ILE A 31 13.88 -5.07 14.45
N LYS A 32 13.90 -5.53 13.20
CA LYS A 32 14.40 -6.86 12.83
C LYS A 32 15.89 -7.03 13.14
N GLU A 33 16.69 -6.01 12.88
CA GLU A 33 18.13 -6.00 13.20
C GLU A 33 18.37 -6.03 14.71
N GLU A 34 17.70 -5.16 15.46
CA GLU A 34 17.80 -5.11 16.93
C GLU A 34 17.32 -6.42 17.57
N THR A 35 16.27 -7.03 17.03
CA THR A 35 15.77 -8.35 17.50
C THR A 35 16.81 -9.45 17.26
N LYS A 36 17.44 -9.48 16.07
CA LYS A 36 18.52 -10.42 15.80
C LYS A 36 19.71 -10.20 16.71
N PHE A 37 20.06 -8.95 16.98
CA PHE A 37 21.17 -8.61 17.86
C PHE A 37 20.88 -9.05 19.31
N LEU A 38 19.65 -8.85 19.79
CA LEU A 38 19.22 -9.35 21.09
C LEU A 38 19.34 -10.87 21.18
N ASN A 39 18.84 -11.60 20.17
CA ASN A 39 18.92 -13.06 20.15
C ASN A 39 20.38 -13.53 20.19
N LEU A 40 21.30 -12.88 19.47
CA LEU A 40 22.72 -13.22 19.51
C LEU A 40 23.33 -13.02 20.91
N LEU A 41 22.93 -11.95 21.61
CA LEU A 41 23.38 -11.70 22.98
C LEU A 41 22.83 -12.76 23.94
N GLU A 42 21.56 -13.14 23.80
CA GLU A 42 20.91 -14.15 24.65
C GLU A 42 21.46 -15.57 24.39
N GLU A 43 21.62 -15.97 23.13
CA GLU A 43 22.22 -17.26 22.75
C GLU A 43 23.66 -17.39 23.26
N SER A 44 24.44 -16.30 23.24
CA SER A 44 25.80 -16.29 23.80
C SER A 44 25.82 -16.51 25.32
N ASN A 45 24.73 -16.14 26.00
CA ASN A 45 24.55 -16.25 27.44
C ASN A 45 23.87 -17.57 27.88
N GLU A 46 23.31 -18.36 26.96
CA GLU A 46 22.78 -19.70 27.23
C GLU A 46 23.79 -20.82 26.91
N SER A 47 24.94 -20.45 26.33
CA SER A 47 25.96 -21.41 25.94
C SER A 47 26.62 -22.10 27.15
N TYR A 48 26.98 -23.38 27.02
CA TYR A 48 27.81 -24.10 28.01
C TYR A 48 29.16 -23.42 28.31
N PHE A 49 29.56 -22.43 27.50
CA PHE A 49 30.75 -21.61 27.68
C PHE A 49 30.56 -20.38 28.59
N VAL A 50 29.38 -20.16 29.18
CA VAL A 50 29.13 -19.01 30.08
C VAL A 50 30.04 -19.03 31.30
N GLU A 51 30.31 -20.21 31.86
CA GLU A 51 31.25 -20.40 32.97
C GLU A 51 32.71 -20.10 32.58
N PHE A 52 33.02 -20.17 31.28
CA PHE A 52 34.33 -19.87 30.70
C PHE A 52 34.43 -18.44 30.16
N THR A 53 33.33 -17.70 30.13
CA THR A 53 33.31 -16.30 29.67
C THR A 53 33.72 -15.40 30.85
N PRO A 54 34.72 -14.51 30.69
CA PRO A 54 35.12 -13.58 31.73
C PRO A 54 33.91 -12.81 32.29
N ARG A 55 33.82 -12.70 33.63
CA ARG A 55 32.67 -12.08 34.31
C ARG A 55 32.35 -10.68 33.78
N ASP A 56 33.39 -9.89 33.50
CA ASP A 56 33.26 -8.52 32.97
C ASP A 56 32.57 -8.49 31.59
N ILE A 57 32.83 -9.51 30.75
CA ILE A 57 32.22 -9.63 29.42
C ILE A 57 30.76 -10.06 29.56
N ASN A 58 30.46 -11.02 30.43
CA ASN A 58 29.10 -11.47 30.68
C ASN A 58 28.21 -10.35 31.24
N GLU A 59 28.70 -9.58 32.22
CA GLU A 59 27.99 -8.43 32.77
C GLU A 59 27.71 -7.35 31.69
N LYS A 60 28.70 -7.09 30.81
CA LYS A 60 28.55 -6.15 29.70
C LYS A 60 27.49 -6.63 28.69
N ASN A 61 27.49 -7.91 28.33
CA ASN A 61 26.51 -8.48 27.42
C ASN A 61 25.09 -8.40 27.98
N ASN A 62 24.91 -8.71 29.27
CA ASN A 62 23.62 -8.59 29.95
C ASN A 62 23.12 -7.14 29.97
N LYS A 63 23.98 -6.18 30.33
CA LYS A 63 23.63 -4.75 30.28
C LYS A 63 23.24 -4.31 28.87
N LYS A 64 23.94 -4.80 27.84
CA LYS A 64 23.62 -4.46 26.45
C LYS A 64 22.30 -5.10 26.01
N ALA A 65 22.00 -6.33 26.42
CA ALA A 65 20.73 -6.97 26.13
C ALA A 65 19.55 -6.18 26.74
N GLU A 66 19.68 -5.70 27.99
CA GLU A 66 18.65 -4.84 28.61
C GLU A 66 18.45 -3.52 27.85
N GLU A 67 19.54 -2.87 27.41
CA GLU A 67 19.47 -1.65 26.60
C GLU A 67 18.74 -1.91 25.27
N VAL A 68 19.07 -3.01 24.59
CA VAL A 68 18.44 -3.41 23.32
C VAL A 68 16.95 -3.72 23.53
N ARG A 69 16.55 -4.36 24.63
CA ARG A 69 15.12 -4.58 24.95
C ARG A 69 14.37 -3.27 25.15
N LEU A 70 14.96 -2.30 25.83
CA LEU A 70 14.36 -0.98 26.00
C LEU A 70 14.21 -0.25 24.66
N ASN A 71 15.24 -0.29 23.82
CA ASN A 71 15.20 0.28 22.48
C ASN A 71 14.12 -0.39 21.62
N LEU A 72 14.04 -1.72 21.62
CA LEU A 72 12.99 -2.46 20.90
C LEU A 72 11.59 -2.04 21.35
N LYS A 73 11.37 -1.84 22.65
CA LYS A 73 10.08 -1.35 23.16
C LYS A 73 9.73 0.03 22.58
N ASP A 74 10.70 0.94 22.55
CA ASP A 74 10.52 2.28 21.97
C ASP A 74 10.25 2.22 20.46
N LEU A 75 11.05 1.46 19.71
CA LEU A 75 10.86 1.27 18.27
C LEU A 75 9.48 0.67 17.94
N ASN A 76 9.03 -0.32 18.70
CA ASN A 76 7.69 -0.89 18.53
C ASN A 76 6.58 0.13 18.84
N SER A 77 6.76 0.97 19.86
CA SER A 77 5.82 2.06 20.14
C SER A 77 5.75 3.07 18.99
N GLN A 78 6.89 3.43 18.41
CA GLN A 78 6.93 4.29 17.22
C GLN A 78 6.23 3.64 16.02
N MET A 79 6.39 2.32 15.84
CA MET A 79 5.71 1.56 14.80
C MET A 79 4.19 1.60 14.97
N ASP A 80 3.70 1.39 16.20
CA ASP A 80 2.27 1.45 16.52
C ASP A 80 1.67 2.83 16.21
N GLU A 81 2.41 3.90 16.50
CA GLU A 81 1.99 5.26 16.13
C GLU A 81 1.92 5.46 14.62
N LYS A 82 2.91 4.97 13.86
CA LYS A 82 2.90 5.04 12.40
C LYS A 82 1.74 4.22 11.81
N ILE A 83 1.44 3.04 12.35
CA ILE A 83 0.27 2.23 11.96
C ILE A 83 -1.04 2.99 12.20
N LYS A 84 -1.18 3.69 13.34
CA LYS A 84 -2.36 4.53 13.60
C LYS A 84 -2.50 5.65 12.57
N LYS A 85 -1.40 6.32 12.22
CA LYS A 85 -1.37 7.35 11.17
C LYS A 85 -1.72 6.77 9.79
N MET A 86 -1.24 5.58 9.47
CA MET A 86 -1.58 4.88 8.21
C MET A 86 -3.09 4.64 8.10
N ARG A 87 -3.71 4.12 9.17
CA ARG A 87 -5.16 3.90 9.24
C ARG A 87 -5.96 5.19 9.09
N PHE A 88 -5.45 6.30 9.64
CA PHE A 88 -6.06 7.62 9.46
C PHE A 88 -6.04 8.04 7.99
N PHE A 89 -4.91 7.89 7.30
CA PHE A 89 -4.82 8.19 5.86
C PHE A 89 -5.75 7.29 5.03
N ASP A 90 -5.83 6.00 5.34
CA ASP A 90 -6.74 5.06 4.69
C ASP A 90 -8.20 5.50 4.81
N GLY A 91 -8.66 5.81 6.04
CA GLY A 91 -10.01 6.30 6.29
C GLY A 91 -10.29 7.59 5.54
N ARG A 92 -9.35 8.55 5.60
CA ARG A 92 -9.52 9.85 4.94
C ARG A 92 -9.58 9.74 3.42
N LEU A 93 -8.79 8.85 2.82
CA LEU A 93 -8.84 8.59 1.38
C LEU A 93 -10.16 7.93 0.95
N VAL A 94 -10.71 7.02 1.76
CA VAL A 94 -12.02 6.42 1.51
C VAL A 94 -13.12 7.48 1.52
N GLU A 95 -13.16 8.35 2.54
CA GLU A 95 -14.09 9.48 2.61
C GLU A 95 -13.98 10.38 1.39
N LEU A 96 -12.76 10.74 1.02
CA LEU A 96 -12.50 11.62 -0.11
C LEU A 96 -12.94 11.02 -1.44
N ASN A 97 -12.69 9.71 -1.65
CA ASN A 97 -13.16 8.98 -2.82
C ASN A 97 -14.70 8.97 -2.90
N ALA A 98 -15.39 8.80 -1.77
CA ALA A 98 -16.84 8.88 -1.72
C ALA A 98 -17.34 10.27 -2.11
N LEU A 99 -16.71 11.34 -1.61
CA LEU A 99 -17.05 12.73 -1.97
C LEU A 99 -16.82 13.01 -3.46
N LEU A 100 -15.69 12.57 -4.02
CA LEU A 100 -15.40 12.72 -5.44
C LEU A 100 -16.45 11.99 -6.30
N THR A 101 -16.81 10.75 -5.96
CA THR A 101 -17.83 9.96 -6.67
C THR A 101 -19.21 10.63 -6.61
N ASN A 102 -19.63 11.09 -5.44
CA ASN A 102 -20.91 11.77 -5.25
C ASN A 102 -20.96 13.12 -6.00
N SER A 103 -19.85 13.86 -6.04
CA SER A 103 -19.77 15.11 -6.81
C SER A 103 -19.94 14.89 -8.31
N VAL A 104 -19.52 13.75 -8.85
CA VAL A 104 -19.71 13.39 -10.27
C VAL A 104 -21.17 13.05 -10.55
N ALA A 105 -21.87 12.40 -9.60
CA ALA A 105 -23.30 12.09 -9.75
C ALA A 105 -24.20 13.35 -9.78
N ILE A 106 -23.86 14.38 -8.99
CA ILE A 106 -24.61 15.66 -8.94
C ILE A 106 -24.38 16.50 -10.21
N ASN A 107 -23.22 16.37 -10.86
CA ASN A 107 -22.92 17.08 -12.11
C ASN A 107 -23.41 16.35 -13.37
N LYS A 108 -24.15 15.24 -13.23
CA LYS A 108 -24.88 14.65 -14.36
C LYS A 108 -26.14 15.49 -14.59
N PRO A 109 -26.25 16.29 -15.67
CA PRO A 109 -27.49 17.00 -15.95
C PRO A 109 -28.61 15.98 -16.03
N SER A 110 -29.69 16.16 -15.27
CA SER A 110 -30.89 15.35 -15.39
C SER A 110 -31.52 15.67 -16.75
N SER A 111 -31.09 14.96 -17.79
CA SER A 111 -31.75 15.01 -19.08
C SER A 111 -32.99 14.13 -18.97
N THR A 112 -34.07 14.71 -18.47
CA THR A 112 -35.43 14.22 -18.72
C THR A 112 -35.72 14.35 -20.21
N ASN A 113 -36.01 13.21 -20.83
CA ASN A 113 -36.70 13.03 -22.09
C ASN A 113 -36.05 13.66 -23.33
N LYS A 114 -35.33 12.84 -24.09
CA LYS A 114 -35.50 12.73 -25.55
C LYS A 114 -35.06 11.33 -25.97
N THR A 115 -36.03 10.56 -26.45
CA THR A 115 -35.85 9.37 -27.28
C THR A 115 -34.87 9.69 -28.40
N VAL A 116 -33.65 9.18 -28.30
CA VAL A 116 -32.74 9.05 -29.45
C VAL A 116 -32.08 7.70 -29.29
N ASN A 117 -32.48 6.76 -30.15
CA ASN A 117 -31.74 5.51 -30.36
C ASN A 117 -30.27 5.88 -30.67
N PRO A 118 -29.27 5.49 -29.86
CA PRO A 118 -27.90 5.63 -30.29
C PRO A 118 -27.58 4.40 -31.12
N VAL A 119 -27.27 4.63 -32.40
CA VAL A 119 -26.42 3.71 -33.17
C VAL A 119 -25.17 3.46 -32.32
N ARG A 120 -25.04 2.23 -31.85
CA ARG A 120 -23.98 1.77 -30.95
C ARG A 120 -22.67 1.78 -31.74
N ASN A 121 -21.81 2.76 -31.50
CA ASN A 121 -20.49 2.81 -32.14
C ASN A 121 -19.53 1.86 -31.40
N ASN A 122 -19.50 0.60 -31.84
CA ASN A 122 -18.65 -0.49 -31.30
C ASN A 122 -17.19 -0.07 -31.11
N SER A 123 -16.68 0.87 -31.92
CA SER A 123 -15.30 1.38 -31.84
C SER A 123 -14.96 2.05 -30.50
N SER A 124 -15.91 2.76 -29.88
CA SER A 124 -15.67 3.44 -28.59
C SER A 124 -15.58 2.46 -27.42
N ASP A 125 -16.40 1.41 -27.44
CA ASP A 125 -16.37 0.33 -26.47
C ASP A 125 -15.09 -0.51 -26.62
N LEU A 126 -14.64 -0.75 -27.85
CA LEU A 126 -13.38 -1.45 -28.14
C LEU A 126 -12.16 -0.68 -27.60
N ILE A 127 -12.10 0.63 -27.84
CA ILE A 127 -11.03 1.49 -27.34
C ILE A 127 -10.96 1.47 -25.81
N ASN A 128 -12.11 1.48 -25.13
CA ASN A 128 -12.17 1.41 -23.67
C ASN A 128 -11.67 0.05 -23.14
N ARG A 129 -12.04 -1.06 -23.79
CA ARG A 129 -11.56 -2.40 -23.43
C ARG A 129 -10.04 -2.52 -23.62
N LEU A 130 -9.49 -1.99 -24.72
CA LEU A 130 -8.05 -1.98 -24.99
C LEU A 130 -7.26 -1.12 -23.99
N ASN A 131 -7.81 0.03 -23.57
CA ASN A 131 -7.18 0.87 -22.55
C ASN A 131 -7.16 0.18 -21.18
N ASN A 132 -8.21 -0.56 -20.83
CA ASN A 132 -8.24 -1.35 -19.60
C ASN A 132 -7.20 -2.48 -19.66
N LEU A 133 -7.09 -3.18 -20.79
CA LEU A 133 -6.10 -4.23 -20.99
C LEU A 133 -4.67 -3.72 -20.82
N LYS A 134 -4.36 -2.52 -21.34
CA LYS A 134 -3.05 -1.88 -21.19
C LYS A 134 -2.62 -1.74 -19.73
N ASN A 135 -3.56 -1.47 -18.84
CA ASN A 135 -3.30 -1.32 -17.41
C ASN A 135 -3.15 -2.68 -16.71
N VAL A 136 -3.93 -3.69 -17.14
CA VAL A 136 -3.91 -5.04 -16.56
C VAL A 136 -2.66 -5.82 -16.95
N ILE A 137 -2.09 -5.60 -18.14
CA ILE A 137 -0.86 -6.26 -18.62
C ILE A 137 0.30 -6.19 -17.63
N VAL A 138 0.44 -5.06 -16.93
CA VAL A 138 1.55 -4.83 -15.99
C VAL A 138 1.33 -5.57 -14.66
N LEU A 139 0.07 -5.79 -14.28
CA LEU A 139 -0.32 -6.37 -13.00
C LEU A 139 -0.58 -7.88 -13.08
N ASP A 140 -1.17 -8.37 -14.17
CA ASP A 140 -1.47 -9.78 -14.42
C ASP A 140 -1.38 -10.10 -15.93
N PRO A 141 -0.21 -10.59 -16.40
CA PRO A 141 0.01 -10.92 -17.80
C PRO A 141 -0.88 -12.07 -18.33
N TYR A 142 -1.27 -13.01 -17.46
CA TYR A 142 -2.06 -14.17 -17.86
C TYR A 142 -3.52 -13.79 -18.07
N LYS A 143 -4.09 -12.98 -17.17
CA LYS A 143 -5.43 -12.43 -17.33
C LYS A 143 -5.54 -11.52 -18.55
N ALA A 144 -4.52 -10.68 -18.77
CA ALA A 144 -4.45 -9.85 -19.97
C ALA A 144 -4.49 -10.66 -21.27
N LYS A 145 -3.80 -11.80 -21.32
CA LYS A 145 -3.83 -12.68 -22.49
C LYS A 145 -5.25 -13.17 -22.81
N ILE A 146 -5.99 -13.62 -21.79
CA ILE A 146 -7.37 -14.11 -21.95
C ILE A 146 -8.30 -12.98 -22.42
N ASP A 147 -8.19 -11.80 -21.83
CA ASP A 147 -9.03 -10.65 -22.19
C ASP A 147 -8.74 -10.17 -23.62
N LEU A 148 -7.49 -10.28 -24.08
CA LEU A 148 -7.10 -9.99 -25.46
C LEU A 148 -7.69 -11.01 -26.45
N GLU A 149 -7.63 -12.31 -26.13
CA GLU A 149 -8.23 -13.37 -26.95
C GLU A 149 -9.76 -13.19 -27.08
N ASN A 150 -10.43 -12.76 -26.02
CA ASN A 150 -11.86 -12.45 -26.06
C ASN A 150 -12.18 -11.24 -26.95
N ILE A 151 -11.37 -10.18 -26.89
CA ILE A 151 -11.53 -9.00 -27.77
C ILE A 151 -11.33 -9.39 -29.24
N ILE A 152 -10.34 -10.24 -29.53
CA ILE A 152 -10.09 -10.73 -30.91
C ILE A 152 -11.28 -11.57 -31.40
N SER A 153 -11.78 -12.50 -30.58
CA SER A 153 -12.94 -13.34 -30.93
C SER A 153 -14.22 -12.52 -31.15
N ASP A 154 -14.42 -11.43 -30.40
CA ASP A 154 -15.54 -10.52 -30.60
C ASP A 154 -15.41 -9.75 -31.93
N ILE A 155 -14.21 -9.31 -32.31
CA ILE A 155 -13.96 -8.64 -33.61
C ILE A 155 -14.17 -9.63 -34.77
N GLU A 156 -13.70 -10.87 -34.64
CA GLU A 156 -13.86 -11.89 -35.68
C GLU A 156 -15.32 -12.29 -35.94
N LYS A 157 -16.20 -12.13 -34.94
CA LYS A 157 -17.65 -12.38 -35.09
C LYS A 157 -18.40 -11.23 -35.76
N ASP A 158 -17.83 -10.03 -35.74
CA ASP A 158 -18.40 -8.81 -36.31
C ASP A 158 -17.95 -8.57 -37.78
N ILE A 159 -17.05 -9.40 -38.32
CA ILE A 159 -16.59 -9.43 -39.73
C ILE A 159 -17.38 -10.48 -40.52
#